data_AF-A0A5J5U9L2-F1
#
_entry.id   AF-A0A5J5U9L2-F1
#
_cell.length_a   1.000
_cell.length_b   1.000
_cell.length_c   1.000
_cell.angle_alpha   90.00
_cell.angle_beta   90.00
_cell.angle_gamma   90.00
#
_symmetry.space_group_name_H-M   'P 1'
#
loop_
_entity.id
_entity.type
_entity.pdbx_description
1 polymer ?
#
loop_
_entity_poly.entity_id
_entity_poly.type
_entity_poly.pdbx_seq_one_letter_code
_entity_poly.pdbx_strand_id
1 'polypeptide(L)'
;MHQEDLRYASLWWKDLGIGERLTFARDRLMENFLWSVGIIGAPQFGRGRRIQTKVNALITYIDDVYDVYGTMDELELFTDVVERWDINAIQKLPNYMKLCFHALHNSINDMAFHTLKEQGIDVLPFLKNLWANLCKSYMLEARWFYIGYKPNLQEYIENAWISISAPVLLGHAYLETNHVTKEGLKTFEAYHPNIIRWSSTVLRLANDLATSSYEIKKR
;
A
#
# COMPACT_ATOMS: atom_id res chain seq x y z
N MET A 1 25.71 -0.26 -5.12
CA MET A 1 24.95 0.59 -4.17
C MET A 1 23.55 0.05 -3.93
N HIS A 2 22.69 -0.08 -4.96
CA HIS A 2 21.32 -0.61 -4.82
C HIS A 2 21.22 -2.03 -4.24
N GLN A 3 22.25 -2.88 -4.44
CA GLN A 3 22.31 -4.22 -3.85
C GLN A 3 22.25 -4.21 -2.32
N GLU A 4 22.81 -3.17 -1.67
CA GLU A 4 22.78 -3.07 -0.21
C GLU A 4 21.38 -2.71 0.29
N ASP A 5 20.70 -1.79 -0.40
CA ASP A 5 19.30 -1.45 -0.10
C ASP A 5 18.38 -2.67 -0.26
N LEU A 6 18.61 -3.46 -1.32
CA LEU A 6 17.91 -4.72 -1.54
C LEU A 6 18.20 -5.75 -0.44
N ARG A 7 19.46 -5.88 0.00
CA ARG A 7 19.84 -6.78 1.10
C ARG A 7 19.08 -6.43 2.38
N TYR A 8 18.98 -5.15 2.71
CA TYR A 8 18.18 -4.68 3.85
C TYR A 8 16.70 -5.01 3.72
N ALA A 9 16.10 -4.76 2.56
CA ALA A 9 14.70 -5.09 2.32
C ALA A 9 14.46 -6.62 2.38
N SER A 10 15.39 -7.42 1.87
CA SER A 10 15.33 -8.88 1.90
C SER A 10 15.40 -9.46 3.31
N LEU A 11 16.28 -8.94 4.16
CA LEU A 11 16.35 -9.34 5.56
C LEU A 11 15.03 -9.01 6.29
N TRP A 12 14.51 -7.80 6.11
CA TRP A 12 13.22 -7.42 6.69
C TRP A 12 12.07 -8.33 6.19
N TRP A 13 12.03 -8.63 4.90
CA TRP A 13 10.98 -9.49 4.33
C TRP A 13 11.05 -10.91 4.88
N LYS A 14 12.26 -11.44 5.03
CA LYS A 14 12.52 -12.75 5.64
C LYS A 14 12.10 -12.77 7.10
N ASP A 15 12.43 -11.72 7.87
CA ASP A 15 12.09 -11.63 9.30
C ASP A 15 10.58 -11.57 9.54
N LEU A 16 9.82 -10.97 8.62
CA LEU A 16 8.35 -11.01 8.67
C LEU A 16 7.78 -12.42 8.47
N GLY A 17 8.54 -13.33 7.85
CA GLY A 17 8.12 -14.72 7.60
C GLY A 17 6.88 -14.84 6.70
N ILE A 18 6.51 -13.76 6.00
CA ILE A 18 5.29 -13.71 5.18
C ILE A 18 5.41 -14.61 3.96
N GLY A 19 6.51 -14.52 3.20
CA GLY A 19 6.71 -15.34 2.01
C GLY A 19 6.71 -16.85 2.28
N GLU A 20 7.15 -17.28 3.47
CA GLU A 20 7.16 -18.70 3.85
C GLU A 20 5.80 -19.18 4.37
N ARG A 21 5.04 -18.33 5.05
CA ARG A 21 3.76 -18.71 5.69
C ARG A 21 2.55 -18.48 4.80
N LEU A 22 2.67 -17.63 3.80
CA LEU A 22 1.56 -17.07 3.03
C LEU A 22 1.82 -17.29 1.54
N THR A 23 1.93 -18.57 1.16
CA THR A 23 2.31 -19.04 -0.17
C THR A 23 1.32 -18.67 -1.29
N PHE A 24 0.16 -18.11 -0.94
CA PHE A 24 -0.82 -17.63 -1.92
C PHE A 24 -0.45 -16.27 -2.49
N ALA A 25 0.29 -15.44 -1.74
CA ALA A 25 0.69 -14.12 -2.19
C ALA A 25 1.99 -14.19 -2.98
N ARG A 26 2.11 -13.29 -3.96
CA ARG A 26 3.24 -13.24 -4.88
C ARG A 26 4.47 -12.70 -4.15
N ASP A 27 5.52 -13.50 -4.01
CA ASP A 27 6.81 -13.01 -3.53
C ASP A 27 7.50 -12.18 -4.62
N ARG A 28 7.30 -10.86 -4.56
CA ARG A 28 7.73 -9.89 -5.58
C ARG A 28 8.71 -8.86 -5.04
N LEU A 29 9.49 -9.22 -4.02
CA LEU A 29 10.37 -8.25 -3.37
C LEU A 29 11.37 -7.61 -4.34
N MET A 30 11.88 -8.37 -5.31
CA MET A 30 12.78 -7.87 -6.34
C MET A 30 12.11 -6.85 -7.26
N GLU A 31 10.89 -7.13 -7.72
CA GLU A 31 10.10 -6.23 -8.55
C GLU A 31 9.70 -4.97 -7.79
N ASN A 32 9.31 -5.12 -6.52
CA ASN A 32 9.00 -4.02 -5.60
C ASN A 32 10.22 -3.12 -5.34
N PHE A 33 11.40 -3.71 -5.28
CA PHE A 33 12.66 -2.96 -5.20
C PHE A 33 12.94 -2.20 -6.50
N LEU A 34 12.74 -2.83 -7.66
CA LEU A 34 12.92 -2.18 -8.96
C LEU A 34 11.99 -0.96 -9.12
N TRP A 35 10.72 -1.08 -8.71
CA TRP A 35 9.79 0.05 -8.64
C TRP A 35 10.31 1.18 -7.76
N SER A 36 10.86 0.84 -6.60
CA SER A 36 11.42 1.82 -5.66
C SER A 36 12.63 2.56 -6.25
N VAL A 37 13.46 1.88 -7.03
CA VAL A 37 14.57 2.50 -7.78
C VAL A 37 14.04 3.45 -8.88
N GLY A 38 12.96 3.08 -9.56
CA GLY A 38 12.33 3.94 -10.57
C GLY A 38 11.74 5.23 -9.97
N ILE A 39 11.12 5.15 -8.79
CA ILE A 39 10.57 6.31 -8.08
C ILE A 39 11.70 7.17 -7.47
N ILE A 40 12.70 6.51 -6.86
CA ILE A 40 13.78 7.17 -6.13
C ILE A 40 15.14 6.77 -6.74
N GLY A 41 15.42 7.33 -7.91
CA GLY A 41 16.62 7.01 -8.68
C GLY A 41 17.92 7.56 -8.09
N ALA A 42 17.86 8.67 -7.33
CA ALA A 42 19.07 9.33 -6.88
C ALA A 42 19.80 8.52 -5.79
N PRO A 43 21.10 8.21 -5.94
CA PRO A 43 21.83 7.28 -5.07
C PRO A 43 21.77 7.61 -3.57
N GLN A 44 21.77 8.90 -3.22
CA GLN A 44 21.75 9.42 -1.86
C GLN A 44 20.48 9.08 -1.05
N PHE A 45 19.38 8.72 -1.71
CA PHE A 45 18.10 8.44 -1.05
C PHE A 45 17.89 6.94 -0.76
N GLY A 46 18.93 6.26 -0.26
CA GLY A 46 18.89 4.82 0.04
C GLY A 46 17.84 4.44 1.09
N ARG A 47 17.66 5.27 2.14
CA ARG A 47 16.61 5.09 3.15
C ARG A 47 15.22 5.08 2.52
N GLY A 48 14.94 6.07 1.67
CA GLY A 48 13.65 6.18 0.97
C GLY A 48 13.38 4.98 0.05
N ARG A 49 14.40 4.49 -0.68
CA ARG A 49 14.24 3.26 -1.48
C ARG A 49 13.89 2.04 -0.64
N ARG A 50 14.55 1.87 0.52
CA ARG A 50 14.26 0.75 1.44
C ARG A 50 12.83 0.84 1.96
N ILE A 51 12.41 2.01 2.42
CA ILE A 51 11.04 2.24 2.91
C ILE A 51 10.04 1.98 1.79
N GLN A 52 10.24 2.52 0.59
CA GLN A 52 9.35 2.26 -0.54
C GLN A 52 9.26 0.78 -0.92
N THR A 53 10.37 0.05 -0.83
CA THR A 53 10.36 -1.39 -1.12
C THR A 53 9.46 -2.13 -0.13
N LYS A 54 9.53 -1.77 1.15
CA LYS A 54 8.65 -2.33 2.20
C LYS A 54 7.19 -1.99 1.93
N VAL A 55 6.90 -0.75 1.58
CA VAL A 55 5.54 -0.27 1.28
C VAL A 55 4.97 -0.98 0.06
N ASN A 56 5.72 -1.08 -1.04
CA ASN A 56 5.33 -1.85 -2.24
C ASN A 56 5.05 -3.33 -1.91
N ALA A 57 5.87 -3.95 -1.07
CA ALA A 57 5.67 -5.34 -0.65
C ALA A 57 4.38 -5.51 0.16
N LEU A 58 4.11 -4.61 1.11
CA LEU A 58 2.86 -4.62 1.89
C LEU A 58 1.64 -4.38 1.00
N ILE A 59 1.70 -3.43 0.05
CA ILE A 59 0.63 -3.18 -0.93
C ILE A 59 0.35 -4.44 -1.73
N THR A 60 1.38 -5.03 -2.36
CA THR A 60 1.24 -6.24 -3.19
C THR A 60 0.59 -7.37 -2.41
N TYR A 61 0.99 -7.52 -1.15
CA TYR A 61 0.47 -8.57 -0.29
C TYR A 61 -0.99 -8.34 0.09
N ILE A 62 -1.37 -7.11 0.41
CA ILE A 62 -2.75 -6.73 0.73
C ILE A 62 -3.64 -6.85 -0.52
N ASP A 63 -3.16 -6.41 -1.69
CA ASP A 63 -3.81 -6.58 -3.00
C ASP A 63 -4.18 -8.05 -3.26
N ASP A 64 -3.24 -8.98 -3.07
CA ASP A 64 -3.49 -10.43 -3.22
C ASP A 64 -4.53 -10.96 -2.21
N VAL A 65 -4.61 -10.38 -1.02
CA VAL A 65 -5.66 -10.72 -0.04
C VAL A 65 -7.04 -10.31 -0.56
N TYR A 66 -7.20 -9.11 -1.13
CA TYR A 66 -8.50 -8.64 -1.64
C TYR A 66 -8.92 -9.29 -2.96
N ASP A 67 -7.99 -9.49 -3.90
CA ASP A 67 -8.33 -9.90 -5.28
C ASP A 67 -8.36 -11.42 -5.50
N VAL A 68 -7.67 -12.19 -4.64
CA VAL A 68 -7.47 -13.63 -4.89
C VAL A 68 -7.97 -14.51 -3.75
N TYR A 69 -7.66 -14.16 -2.51
CA TYR A 69 -7.73 -15.13 -1.41
C TYR A 69 -8.87 -14.89 -0.41
N GLY A 70 -9.12 -13.64 -0.04
CA GLY A 70 -10.08 -13.30 1.00
C GLY A 70 -11.53 -13.50 0.58
N THR A 71 -12.33 -14.04 1.49
CA THR A 71 -13.79 -14.05 1.34
C THR A 71 -14.37 -12.68 1.70
N MET A 72 -15.57 -12.35 1.19
CA MET A 72 -16.21 -11.05 1.42
C MET A 72 -16.28 -10.69 2.93
N ASP A 73 -16.73 -11.62 3.77
CA ASP A 73 -16.82 -11.41 5.22
C ASP A 73 -15.45 -11.15 5.87
N GLU A 74 -14.42 -11.88 5.41
CA GLU A 74 -13.04 -11.67 5.88
C GLU A 74 -12.49 -10.31 5.46
N LEU A 75 -12.77 -9.87 4.22
CA LEU A 75 -12.35 -8.58 3.69
C LEU A 75 -13.01 -7.41 4.41
N GLU A 76 -14.30 -7.52 4.74
CA GLU A 76 -15.00 -6.52 5.54
C GLU A 76 -14.37 -6.37 6.93
N LEU A 77 -14.08 -7.51 7.60
CA LEU A 77 -13.40 -7.50 8.89
C LEU A 77 -11.99 -6.92 8.80
N PHE A 78 -11.24 -7.26 7.75
CA PHE A 78 -9.89 -6.74 7.56
C PHE A 78 -9.90 -5.22 7.31
N THR A 79 -10.85 -4.74 6.50
CA THR A 79 -11.04 -3.31 6.24
C THR A 79 -11.35 -2.55 7.53
N ASP A 80 -12.27 -3.05 8.36
CA ASP A 80 -12.65 -2.44 9.65
C ASP A 80 -11.45 -2.39 10.62
N VAL A 81 -10.67 -3.47 10.68
CA VAL A 81 -9.46 -3.53 11.52
C VAL A 81 -8.40 -2.52 11.08
N VAL A 82 -8.16 -2.38 9.77
CA VAL A 82 -7.22 -1.37 9.24
C VAL A 82 -7.73 0.04 9.49
N GLU A 83 -9.03 0.30 9.31
CA GLU A 83 -9.62 1.61 9.57
C GLU A 83 -9.53 2.01 11.04
N ARG A 84 -9.85 1.10 11.97
CA ARG A 84 -9.73 1.36 13.42
C ARG A 84 -8.28 1.46 13.86
N TRP A 85 -7.39 0.78 13.16
CA TRP A 85 -5.98 0.61 13.53
C TRP A 85 -5.81 0.07 14.95
N ASP A 86 -6.68 -0.86 15.36
CA ASP A 86 -6.70 -1.44 16.70
C ASP A 86 -6.23 -2.90 16.65
N ILE A 87 -5.09 -3.17 17.27
CA ILE A 87 -4.50 -4.51 17.35
C ILE A 87 -5.38 -5.50 18.10
N ASN A 88 -6.28 -5.04 18.98
CA ASN A 88 -7.19 -5.91 19.71
C ASN A 88 -8.37 -6.39 18.84
N ALA A 89 -8.70 -5.64 17.77
CA ALA A 89 -9.79 -5.98 16.85
C ALA A 89 -9.44 -7.18 15.94
N ILE A 90 -8.16 -7.54 15.83
CA ILE A 90 -7.71 -8.62 14.94
C ILE A 90 -8.20 -10.01 15.35
N GLN A 91 -8.73 -10.19 16.56
CA GLN A 91 -9.05 -11.52 17.10
C GLN A 91 -10.02 -12.30 16.21
N LYS A 92 -10.92 -11.59 15.52
CA LYS A 92 -11.90 -12.14 14.58
C LYS A 92 -11.33 -12.49 13.21
N LEU A 93 -10.11 -12.03 12.89
CA LEU A 93 -9.48 -12.30 11.61
C LEU A 93 -8.93 -13.73 11.55
N PRO A 94 -8.93 -14.34 10.35
CA PRO A 94 -8.17 -15.58 10.12
C PRO A 94 -6.67 -15.32 10.33
N ASN A 95 -5.92 -16.38 10.64
CA ASN A 95 -4.49 -16.26 11.01
C ASN A 95 -3.63 -15.57 9.95
N TYR A 96 -3.95 -15.77 8.67
CA TYR A 96 -3.21 -15.15 7.57
C TYR A 96 -3.41 -13.63 7.52
N MET A 97 -4.63 -13.14 7.77
CA MET A 97 -4.95 -11.71 7.88
C MET A 97 -4.41 -11.09 9.16
N LYS A 98 -4.36 -11.84 10.27
CA LYS A 98 -3.67 -11.40 11.49
C LYS A 98 -2.21 -11.10 11.21
N LEU A 99 -1.52 -12.03 10.52
CA LEU A 99 -0.12 -11.84 10.13
C LEU A 99 0.04 -10.64 9.18
N CYS A 100 -0.85 -10.51 8.20
CA CYS A 100 -0.91 -9.35 7.30
C CYS A 100 -1.01 -8.02 8.07
N PHE A 101 -2.00 -7.92 8.97
CA PHE A 101 -2.23 -6.71 9.73
C PHE A 101 -1.07 -6.42 10.67
N HIS A 102 -0.50 -7.43 11.34
CA HIS A 102 0.67 -7.22 12.19
C HIS A 102 1.87 -6.69 11.40
N ALA A 103 2.12 -7.23 10.21
CA ALA A 103 3.20 -6.76 9.35
C ALA A 103 3.01 -5.30 8.91
N LEU A 104 1.79 -4.95 8.49
CA LEU A 104 1.41 -3.58 8.17
C LEU A 104 1.56 -2.67 9.39
N HIS A 105 0.87 -2.99 10.48
CA HIS A 105 0.84 -2.21 11.70
C HIS A 105 2.25 -1.95 12.24
N ASN A 106 3.07 -2.98 12.40
CA ASN A 106 4.41 -2.82 12.95
C ASN A 106 5.31 -1.99 12.03
N SER A 107 5.27 -2.25 10.72
CA SER A 107 6.09 -1.50 9.76
C SER A 107 5.72 -0.02 9.71
N ILE A 108 4.43 0.30 9.72
CA ILE A 108 3.95 1.68 9.63
C ILE A 108 4.16 2.45 10.93
N ASN A 109 3.98 1.81 12.09
CA ASN A 109 4.30 2.45 13.37
C ASN A 109 5.82 2.69 13.52
N ASP A 110 6.66 1.77 13.06
CA ASP A 110 8.12 1.95 13.04
C ASP A 110 8.53 3.15 12.16
N MET A 111 7.98 3.23 10.94
CA MET A 111 8.20 4.38 10.04
C MET A 111 7.72 5.70 10.67
N ALA A 112 6.52 5.72 11.28
CA ALA A 112 6.00 6.91 11.94
C ALA A 112 6.86 7.34 13.12
N PHE A 113 7.33 6.38 13.93
CA PHE A 113 8.22 6.64 15.05
C PHE A 113 9.55 7.25 14.58
N HIS A 114 10.11 6.74 13.48
CA HIS A 114 11.32 7.31 12.89
C HIS A 114 11.13 8.76 12.46
N THR A 115 10.03 9.08 11.77
CA THR A 115 9.72 10.47 11.39
C THR A 115 9.50 11.36 12.61
N LEU A 116 8.80 10.89 13.63
CA LEU A 116 8.62 11.64 14.88
C LEU A 116 9.96 11.93 15.56
N LYS A 117 10.84 10.93 15.61
CA LYS A 117 12.18 11.05 16.22
C LYS A 117 13.09 12.03 15.45
N GLU A 118 13.07 11.99 14.13
CA GLU A 118 13.98 12.78 13.29
C GLU A 118 13.45 14.19 13.00
N GLN A 119 12.14 14.35 12.83
CA GLN A 119 11.52 15.60 12.36
C GLN A 119 10.57 16.22 13.39
N GLY A 120 10.27 15.54 14.50
CA GLY A 120 9.39 16.06 15.56
C GLY A 120 7.90 16.12 15.18
N ILE A 121 7.50 15.46 14.10
CA ILE A 121 6.13 15.47 13.57
C ILE A 121 5.53 14.07 13.72
N ASP A 122 4.39 13.98 14.39
CA ASP A 122 3.58 12.77 14.42
C ASP A 122 2.83 12.61 13.08
N VAL A 123 3.30 11.67 12.28
CA VAL A 123 2.74 11.33 10.95
C VAL A 123 1.89 10.07 10.97
N LEU A 124 1.74 9.42 12.14
CA LEU A 124 0.97 8.19 12.23
C LEU A 124 -0.49 8.39 11.79
N PRO A 125 -1.22 9.45 12.19
CA PRO A 125 -2.60 9.66 11.72
C PRO A 125 -2.70 9.74 10.19
N PHE A 126 -1.75 10.44 9.55
CA PHE A 126 -1.66 10.56 8.11
C PHE A 126 -1.45 9.19 7.43
N LEU A 127 -0.49 8.40 7.93
CA LEU A 127 -0.23 7.06 7.40
C LEU A 127 -1.44 6.13 7.57
N LYS A 128 -2.12 6.16 8.73
CA LYS A 128 -3.35 5.39 8.95
C LYS A 128 -4.42 5.71 7.91
N ASN A 129 -4.65 7.00 7.65
CA ASN A 129 -5.63 7.45 6.66
C ASN A 129 -5.31 6.93 5.25
N LEU A 130 -4.04 6.98 4.83
CA LEU A 130 -3.61 6.46 3.53
C LEU A 130 -3.93 4.97 3.35
N TRP A 131 -3.57 4.15 4.34
CA TRP A 131 -3.80 2.71 4.29
C TRP A 131 -5.28 2.34 4.43
N ALA A 132 -6.03 3.06 5.26
CA ALA A 132 -7.48 2.88 5.39
C ALA A 132 -8.19 3.20 4.07
N ASN A 133 -7.82 4.30 3.41
CA ASN A 133 -8.41 4.66 2.11
C ASN A 133 -8.07 3.62 1.03
N LEU A 134 -6.83 3.12 0.99
CA LEU A 134 -6.46 2.04 0.07
C LEU A 134 -7.31 0.78 0.29
N CYS A 135 -7.43 0.32 1.55
CA CYS A 135 -8.23 -0.87 1.88
C CYS A 135 -9.72 -0.67 1.55
N LYS A 136 -10.28 0.51 1.81
CA LYS A 136 -11.68 0.82 1.42
C LYS A 136 -11.87 0.79 -0.09
N SER A 137 -10.90 1.27 -0.86
CA SER A 137 -10.96 1.22 -2.32
C SER A 137 -10.84 -0.20 -2.86
N TYR A 138 -9.99 -1.05 -2.28
CA TYR A 138 -9.97 -2.48 -2.60
C TYR A 138 -11.27 -3.18 -2.22
N MET A 139 -11.83 -2.88 -1.06
CA MET A 139 -13.11 -3.42 -0.61
C MET A 139 -14.25 -3.08 -1.59
N LEU A 140 -14.26 -1.86 -2.14
CA LEU A 140 -15.26 -1.46 -3.13
C LEU A 140 -15.12 -2.26 -4.43
N GLU A 141 -13.90 -2.46 -4.92
CA GLU A 141 -13.63 -3.30 -6.10
C GLU A 141 -14.03 -4.76 -5.87
N ALA A 142 -13.70 -5.33 -4.70
CA ALA A 142 -14.12 -6.67 -4.31
C ALA A 142 -15.65 -6.80 -4.26
N ARG A 143 -16.36 -5.80 -3.71
CA ARG A 143 -17.83 -5.77 -3.71
C ARG A 143 -18.40 -5.75 -5.12
N TRP A 144 -17.88 -4.89 -5.99
CA TRP A 144 -18.31 -4.83 -7.40
C TRP A 144 -18.15 -6.19 -8.09
N PHE A 145 -16.98 -6.82 -7.90
CA PHE A 145 -16.71 -8.15 -8.43
C PHE A 145 -17.71 -9.20 -7.93
N TYR A 146 -17.92 -9.27 -6.60
CA TYR A 146 -18.78 -10.27 -5.98
C TYR A 146 -20.25 -10.19 -6.39
N ILE A 147 -20.81 -8.98 -6.49
CA ILE A 147 -22.22 -8.79 -6.90
C ILE A 147 -22.39 -8.74 -8.42
N GLY A 148 -21.31 -8.85 -9.19
CA GLY A 148 -21.32 -8.74 -10.65
C GLY A 148 -21.64 -7.33 -11.17
N TYR A 149 -21.41 -6.29 -10.36
CA TYR A 149 -21.62 -4.91 -10.77
C TYR A 149 -20.52 -4.45 -11.74
N LYS A 150 -20.92 -3.73 -12.79
CA LYS A 150 -20.02 -3.18 -13.79
C LYS A 150 -20.08 -1.65 -13.73
N PRO A 151 -19.15 -0.99 -13.02
CA PRO A 151 -19.14 0.46 -12.97
C PRO A 151 -18.89 1.04 -14.36
N ASN A 152 -19.41 2.25 -14.60
CA ASN A 152 -18.99 3.00 -15.78
C ASN A 152 -17.56 3.54 -15.60
N LEU A 153 -16.94 4.04 -16.67
CA LEU A 153 -15.54 4.49 -16.62
C LEU A 153 -15.32 5.58 -15.57
N GLN A 154 -16.24 6.53 -15.41
CA GLN A 154 -16.08 7.61 -14.43
C GLN A 154 -16.11 7.05 -13.01
N GLU A 155 -17.11 6.23 -12.70
CA GLU A 155 -17.26 5.59 -11.39
C GLU A 155 -16.07 4.69 -11.06
N TYR A 156 -15.61 3.90 -12.03
CA TYR A 156 -14.39 3.10 -11.90
C TYR A 156 -13.20 3.99 -11.56
N ILE A 157 -12.94 5.03 -12.36
CA ILE A 157 -11.77 5.88 -12.18
C ILE A 157 -11.79 6.60 -10.83
N GLU A 158 -12.94 7.08 -10.33
CA GLU A 158 -13.03 7.72 -9.01
C GLU A 158 -12.53 6.85 -7.85
N ASN A 159 -12.62 5.51 -7.98
CA ASN A 159 -12.01 4.58 -7.05
C ASN A 159 -10.60 4.14 -7.47
N ALA A 160 -10.41 3.91 -8.77
CA ALA A 160 -9.25 3.21 -9.30
C ALA A 160 -7.94 3.99 -9.15
N TRP A 161 -7.98 5.33 -9.08
CA TRP A 161 -6.81 6.14 -8.79
C TRP A 161 -6.33 5.98 -7.33
N ILE A 162 -7.19 5.52 -6.41
CA ILE A 162 -6.80 5.19 -5.04
C ILE A 162 -6.36 3.73 -4.96
N SER A 163 -7.13 2.80 -5.54
CA SER A 163 -6.84 1.35 -5.47
C SER A 163 -5.53 0.98 -6.17
N ILE A 164 -5.02 1.79 -7.10
CA ILE A 164 -3.68 1.60 -7.67
C ILE A 164 -2.54 1.91 -6.67
N SER A 165 -2.85 2.30 -5.44
CA SER A 165 -1.92 2.56 -4.32
C SER A 165 -0.98 3.76 -4.47
N ALA A 166 -1.01 4.47 -5.60
CA ALA A 166 -0.16 5.64 -5.84
C ALA A 166 -0.25 6.71 -4.72
N PRO A 167 -1.41 7.02 -4.12
CA PRO A 167 -1.45 7.95 -2.99
C PRO A 167 -0.66 7.47 -1.78
N VAL A 168 -0.67 6.16 -1.49
CA VAL A 168 0.13 5.55 -0.42
C VAL A 168 1.61 5.70 -0.73
N LEU A 169 2.02 5.34 -1.95
CA LEU A 169 3.42 5.45 -2.39
C LEU A 169 3.93 6.89 -2.32
N LEU A 170 3.18 7.84 -2.87
CA LEU A 170 3.57 9.25 -2.86
C LEU A 170 3.58 9.83 -1.45
N GLY A 171 2.68 9.39 -0.57
CA GLY A 171 2.63 9.80 0.83
C GLY A 171 3.88 9.35 1.59
N HIS A 172 4.28 8.09 1.43
CA HIS A 172 5.54 7.59 1.99
C HIS A 172 6.75 8.29 1.39
N ALA A 173 6.79 8.54 0.08
CA ALA A 173 7.87 9.28 -0.55
C ALA A 173 8.00 10.72 0.01
N TYR A 174 6.87 11.39 0.29
CA TYR A 174 6.88 12.73 0.87
C TYR A 174 7.54 12.74 2.26
N LEU A 175 7.31 11.71 3.08
CA LEU A 175 7.92 11.61 4.41
C LEU A 175 9.46 11.49 4.38
N GLU A 176 10.01 11.01 3.27
CA GLU A 176 11.45 10.84 3.04
C GLU A 176 12.16 12.11 2.55
N THR A 177 11.41 13.19 2.29
CA THR A 177 11.97 14.45 1.75
C THR A 177 12.68 15.32 2.79
N ASN A 178 12.63 14.98 4.08
CA ASN A 178 13.06 15.82 5.20
C ASN A 178 12.42 17.23 5.25
N HIS A 179 11.37 17.46 4.47
CA HIS A 179 10.63 18.72 4.37
C HIS A 179 9.16 18.53 4.76
N VAL A 180 8.89 17.58 5.67
CA VAL A 180 7.53 17.30 6.12
C VAL A 180 7.02 18.46 6.96
N THR A 181 5.80 18.92 6.68
CA THR A 181 5.11 19.93 7.50
C THR A 181 3.67 19.50 7.75
N LYS A 182 3.08 19.95 8.86
CA LYS A 182 1.66 19.67 9.17
C LYS A 182 0.73 20.19 8.08
N GLU A 183 1.06 21.31 7.45
CA GLU A 183 0.31 21.87 6.32
C GLU A 183 0.47 21.03 5.06
N GLY A 184 1.68 20.54 4.77
CA GLY A 184 1.94 19.65 3.64
C GLY A 184 1.18 18.33 3.76
N LEU A 185 1.10 17.75 4.96
CA LEU A 185 0.30 16.54 5.20
C LEU A 185 -1.20 16.78 4.93
N LYS A 186 -1.76 17.88 5.45
CA LYS A 186 -3.16 18.26 5.19
C LYS A 186 -3.43 18.50 3.71
N THR A 187 -2.49 19.16 3.03
CA THR A 187 -2.57 19.47 1.61
C THR A 187 -2.55 18.18 0.78
N PHE A 188 -1.72 17.21 1.18
CA PHE A 188 -1.68 15.87 0.60
C PHE A 188 -3.01 15.12 0.81
N GLU A 189 -3.54 15.09 2.03
CA GLU A 189 -4.83 14.43 2.36
C GLU A 189 -6.03 15.05 1.64
N ALA A 190 -5.99 16.37 1.43
CA ALA A 190 -6.98 17.08 0.62
C ALA A 190 -6.82 16.81 -0.90
N TYR A 191 -5.80 16.05 -1.30
CA TYR A 191 -5.41 15.83 -2.69
C TYR A 191 -5.23 17.14 -3.47
N HIS A 192 -4.74 18.18 -2.77
CA HIS A 192 -4.56 19.52 -3.31
C HIS A 192 -3.06 19.81 -3.56
N PRO A 193 -2.68 20.44 -4.67
CA PRO A 193 -3.45 20.45 -5.91
C PRO A 193 -3.61 19.00 -6.42
N ASN A 194 -4.45 18.78 -7.43
CA ASN A 194 -4.79 17.46 -7.99
C ASN A 194 -3.59 16.62 -8.51
N ILE A 195 -2.33 16.99 -8.24
CA ILE A 195 -1.13 16.27 -8.66
C ILE A 195 -1.14 14.80 -8.22
N ILE A 196 -1.52 14.51 -6.97
CA ILE A 196 -1.60 13.14 -6.47
C ILE A 196 -2.62 12.35 -7.28
N ARG A 197 -3.82 12.92 -7.48
CA ARG A 197 -4.88 12.31 -8.27
C ARG A 197 -4.44 12.06 -9.71
N TRP A 198 -3.90 13.06 -10.41
CA TRP A 198 -3.48 12.92 -11.81
C TRP A 198 -2.35 11.92 -12.00
N SER A 199 -1.31 11.97 -11.17
CA SER A 199 -0.23 10.98 -11.20
C SER A 199 -0.76 9.57 -10.96
N SER A 200 -1.70 9.42 -10.05
CA SER A 200 -2.35 8.14 -9.76
C SER A 200 -3.23 7.65 -10.91
N THR A 201 -4.00 8.53 -11.55
CA THR A 201 -4.79 8.18 -12.75
C THR A 201 -3.88 7.72 -13.89
N VAL A 202 -2.74 8.37 -14.12
CA VAL A 202 -1.77 7.94 -15.14
C VAL A 202 -1.23 6.54 -14.82
N LEU A 203 -0.83 6.29 -13.57
CA LEU A 203 -0.35 4.97 -13.16
C LEU A 203 -1.43 3.90 -13.33
N ARG A 204 -2.67 4.19 -12.91
CA ARG A 204 -3.83 3.29 -13.08
C ARG A 204 -4.04 2.94 -14.54
N LEU A 205 -4.16 3.93 -15.42
CA LEU A 205 -4.41 3.68 -16.83
C LEU A 205 -3.28 2.91 -17.51
N ALA A 206 -2.02 3.19 -17.14
CA ALA A 206 -0.86 2.44 -17.64
C ALA A 206 -0.87 0.98 -17.15
N ASN A 207 -1.23 0.75 -15.89
CA ASN A 207 -1.37 -0.58 -15.32
C ASN A 207 -2.48 -1.37 -16.01
N ASP A 208 -3.68 -0.79 -16.16
CA ASP A 208 -4.82 -1.46 -16.78
C ASP A 208 -4.55 -1.82 -18.24
N LEU A 209 -3.83 -0.98 -18.97
CA LEU A 209 -3.42 -1.28 -20.35
C LEU A 209 -2.53 -2.53 -20.42
N ALA A 210 -1.65 -2.72 -19.44
CA ALA A 210 -0.74 -3.85 -19.36
C ALA A 210 -1.41 -5.14 -18.83
N THR A 211 -2.35 -5.03 -17.89
CA THR A 211 -2.97 -6.19 -17.22
C THR A 211 -4.27 -6.66 -17.85
N SER A 212 -5.03 -5.77 -18.52
CA SER A 212 -6.35 -6.06 -19.09
C SER A 212 -6.38 -7.32 -19.95
N SER A 213 -5.35 -7.53 -20.79
CA SER A 213 -5.27 -8.70 -21.68
C SER A 213 -5.24 -10.05 -20.95
N TYR A 214 -4.66 -10.07 -19.75
CA TYR A 214 -4.55 -11.26 -18.91
C TYR A 214 -5.78 -11.42 -18.00
N GLU A 215 -6.31 -10.32 -17.48
CA GLU A 215 -7.47 -10.33 -16.58
C GLU A 215 -8.79 -10.56 -17.31
N ILE A 216 -8.95 -10.06 -18.54
CA ILE A 216 -10.13 -10.34 -19.38
C ILE A 216 -10.25 -11.84 -19.69
N LYS A 217 -9.14 -12.59 -19.69
CA LYS A 217 -9.15 -14.05 -19.90
C LYS A 217 -9.49 -14.85 -18.64
N LYS A 218 -9.47 -14.23 -17.47
CA LYS A 218 -9.78 -14.87 -16.17
C LYS A 218 -11.17 -14.54 -15.63
N ARG A 219 -11.85 -13.55 -16.21
CA ARG A 219 -13.27 -13.24 -15.97
C ARG A 219 -14.16 -14.05 -16.91
#